data_AF-A0A4S9F5T2-F1
#
_entry.id   AF-A0A4S9F5T2-F1
#
_cell.length_a   1.000
_cell.length_b   1.000
_cell.length_c   1.000
_cell.angle_alpha   90.00
_cell.angle_beta   90.00
_cell.angle_gamma   90.00
#
_symmetry.space_group_name_H-M   'P 1'
#
loop_
_entity.id
_entity.type
_entity.pdbx_description
1 polymer ?
#
loop_
_entity_poly.entity_id
_entity_poly.type
_entity_poly.pdbx_seq_one_letter_code
_entity_poly.pdbx_strand_id
1 'polypeptide(L)'
;MAEMAAEAPQDYAPTNLDPDNDDEAFGNLVSGARDRIALNFLRWVFRRPNPSRSPAKRRGLLLTSRRRTWRPVYKNKPLGRGGNSLVHLWVCTDDQQRIVDRVIVKECVPGQATYNDARFWKTGVGGGVGTEPRECVMANKVYDSLRVNSPGDERHATQCLGWGHLRNGGPRLWGYKLYFDYCEHGDLSSLIYSQAIGHRRDRRQRSRIDRPRIIYTTPPSPVIFPEGFLWHMFESLAKVLVQMRATETLHGDMQAANVLFSAPNPDRFKIWPTPMLADWGTARTLDAATRARTGALDESICLPFASPEQACDDTFSNWEVPNLTFSAKTNVWQLGMLMCCAMRLTRVLPEAVWRGVDPEDLIEPNTTEHLDFSKPDQRNVREIERDGAGYSPELVSLVRRCLSFHQINRPSPANLLADIQRNMVGRLNDMDTRTTPVPWNHPARLVMRLRNEWSIGSSFDPDFPVPHYPEADSDSDSDYQVFSDDQLSSDDGAQARPRDQYNLRN
;
A
#
# COMPACT_ATOMS: atom_id res chain seq x y z
N MET A 1 31.76 -26.46 43.11
CA MET A 1 30.72 -25.45 42.83
C MET A 1 31.39 -24.32 42.09
N ALA A 2 31.24 -24.31 40.77
CA ALA A 2 31.83 -23.33 39.87
C ALA A 2 30.81 -22.21 39.60
N GLU A 3 31.26 -20.96 39.69
CA GLU A 3 30.53 -19.77 39.30
C GLU A 3 30.21 -19.80 37.80
N MET A 4 28.92 -19.78 37.45
CA MET A 4 28.47 -19.33 36.13
C MET A 4 28.26 -17.82 36.19
N ALA A 5 29.25 -17.07 35.71
CA ALA A 5 29.08 -15.68 35.36
C ALA A 5 28.06 -15.59 34.22
N ALA A 6 27.01 -14.79 34.41
CA ALA A 6 26.09 -14.43 33.34
C ALA A 6 26.84 -13.64 32.27
N GLU A 7 26.95 -14.20 31.06
CA GLU A 7 27.40 -13.45 29.88
C GLU A 7 26.44 -12.28 29.64
N ALA A 8 26.99 -11.06 29.65
CA ALA A 8 26.30 -9.89 29.13
C ALA A 8 26.01 -10.11 27.63
N PRO A 9 24.87 -9.62 27.10
CA PRO A 9 24.60 -9.70 25.67
C PRO A 9 25.73 -9.00 24.91
N GLN A 10 26.37 -9.71 23.98
CA GLN A 10 27.36 -9.12 23.07
C GLN A 10 26.72 -7.92 22.35
N ASP A 11 27.30 -6.73 22.55
CA ASP A 11 27.00 -5.55 21.75
C ASP A 11 27.31 -5.86 20.28
N TYR A 12 26.29 -6.19 19.49
CA TYR A 12 26.39 -6.33 18.04
C TYR A 12 26.69 -4.95 17.45
N ALA A 13 27.97 -4.64 17.24
CA ALA A 13 28.37 -3.43 16.52
C ALA A 13 27.97 -3.59 15.03
N PRO A 14 27.18 -2.66 14.44
CA PRO A 14 26.73 -2.80 13.06
C PRO A 14 27.92 -2.79 12.09
N THR A 15 27.95 -3.77 11.19
CA THR A 15 28.96 -3.93 10.13
C THR A 15 29.08 -2.65 9.29
N ASN A 16 30.31 -2.25 8.97
CA ASN A 16 30.53 -1.10 8.09
C ASN A 16 30.07 -1.46 6.66
N LEU A 17 29.51 -0.48 5.96
CA LEU A 17 29.20 -0.61 4.54
C LEU A 17 30.49 -0.57 3.73
N ASP A 18 30.70 -1.59 2.91
CA ASP A 18 31.78 -1.68 1.95
C ASP A 18 31.21 -1.57 0.53
N PRO A 19 31.27 -0.41 -0.10
CA PRO A 19 30.67 -0.20 -1.41
C PRO A 19 31.27 -1.03 -2.55
N ASP A 20 32.45 -1.61 -2.35
CA ASP A 20 33.09 -2.47 -3.35
C ASP A 20 32.63 -3.95 -3.19
N ASN A 21 31.99 -4.29 -2.05
CA ASN A 21 31.51 -5.63 -1.73
C ASN A 21 29.98 -5.71 -1.50
N ASP A 22 29.32 -4.58 -1.23
CA ASP A 22 27.87 -4.45 -0.99
C ASP A 22 27.11 -4.05 -2.27
N ASP A 23 27.22 -4.88 -3.31
CA ASP A 23 26.54 -4.70 -4.59
C ASP A 23 25.10 -5.23 -4.60
N GLU A 24 24.67 -5.90 -3.53
CA GLU A 24 23.36 -6.54 -3.40
C GLU A 24 22.22 -5.57 -3.10
N ALA A 25 20.99 -6.01 -3.41
CA ALA A 25 19.77 -5.32 -3.02
C ALA A 25 19.62 -5.24 -1.50
N PHE A 26 18.88 -4.24 -0.99
CA PHE A 26 18.70 -4.00 0.46
C PHE A 26 18.33 -5.28 1.24
N GLY A 27 17.36 -6.06 0.74
CA GLY A 27 16.90 -7.31 1.34
C GLY A 27 17.92 -8.45 1.36
N ASN A 28 19.04 -8.32 0.63
CA ASN A 28 20.10 -9.33 0.49
C ASN A 28 21.43 -8.89 1.12
N LEU A 29 21.53 -7.66 1.62
CA LEU A 29 22.73 -7.20 2.33
C LEU A 29 22.97 -8.00 3.61
N VAL A 30 24.25 -8.15 3.98
CA VAL A 30 24.65 -8.85 5.21
C VAL A 30 24.01 -8.19 6.45
N SER A 31 23.65 -9.02 7.44
CA SER A 31 23.15 -8.54 8.74
C SER A 31 24.12 -7.52 9.36
N GLY A 32 23.61 -6.39 9.85
CA GLY A 32 24.40 -5.24 10.32
C GLY A 32 24.69 -4.16 9.26
N ALA A 33 24.86 -4.51 7.98
CA ALA A 33 24.97 -3.52 6.89
C ALA A 33 23.62 -2.80 6.67
N ARG A 34 22.51 -3.54 6.76
CA ARG A 34 21.15 -2.98 6.74
C ARG A 34 20.93 -1.98 7.86
N ASP A 35 21.41 -2.28 9.08
CA ASP A 35 21.31 -1.37 10.23
C ASP A 35 22.15 -0.11 10.01
N ARG A 36 23.33 -0.25 9.39
CA ARG A 36 24.18 0.89 9.03
C ARG A 36 23.53 1.81 7.99
N ILE A 37 22.81 1.26 7.01
CA ILE A 37 22.02 2.03 6.03
C ILE A 37 20.90 2.77 6.74
N ALA A 38 20.12 2.07 7.59
CA ALA A 38 19.07 2.67 8.40
C ALA A 38 19.61 3.81 9.30
N LEU A 39 20.83 3.68 9.83
CA LEU A 39 21.51 4.72 10.61
C LEU A 39 22.07 5.88 9.76
N ASN A 40 22.58 5.61 8.55
CA ASN A 40 23.14 6.62 7.64
C ASN A 40 22.06 7.40 6.85
N PHE A 41 20.83 6.92 6.86
CA PHE A 41 19.66 7.54 6.27
C PHE A 41 19.45 9.02 6.71
N LEU A 42 20.05 9.43 7.84
CA LEU A 42 19.98 10.79 8.39
C LEU A 42 20.57 11.91 7.52
N ARG A 43 21.25 11.59 6.41
CA ARG A 43 21.78 12.60 5.48
C ARG A 43 20.71 13.09 4.50
N TRP A 44 20.36 14.37 4.60
CA TRP A 44 19.42 15.02 3.67
C TRP A 44 20.11 15.38 2.35
N VAL A 45 19.69 14.77 1.24
CA VAL A 45 20.23 15.02 -0.11
C VAL A 45 19.06 15.24 -1.07
N PHE A 46 18.87 16.47 -1.53
CA PHE A 46 17.69 16.83 -2.31
C PHE A 46 18.04 17.52 -3.62
N ARG A 47 17.46 17.03 -4.71
CA ARG A 47 17.42 17.64 -6.04
C ARG A 47 15.96 17.78 -6.45
N ARG A 48 15.63 18.94 -7.02
CA ARG A 48 14.30 19.16 -7.59
C ARG A 48 14.14 18.29 -8.84
N PRO A 49 12.93 17.74 -9.10
CA PRO A 49 12.62 17.15 -10.39
C PRO A 49 12.89 18.17 -11.50
N ASN A 50 13.21 17.70 -12.71
CA ASN A 50 13.23 18.60 -13.84
C ASN A 50 11.83 19.21 -14.01
N PRO A 51 11.74 20.53 -14.25
CA PRO A 51 10.44 21.15 -14.48
C PRO A 51 9.81 20.46 -15.70
N SER A 52 8.65 19.83 -15.51
CA SER A 52 7.77 19.59 -16.65
C SER A 52 7.42 20.97 -17.23
N ARG A 53 7.11 21.05 -18.53
CA ARG A 53 6.68 22.29 -19.18
C ARG A 53 5.36 22.87 -18.62
N SER A 54 4.87 22.38 -17.47
CA SER A 54 3.62 22.82 -16.85
C SER A 54 3.80 24.20 -16.17
N PRO A 55 3.01 25.21 -16.55
CA PRO A 55 3.10 26.57 -16.00
C PRO A 55 2.56 26.70 -14.56
N ALA A 56 1.92 25.68 -14.00
CA ALA A 56 1.38 25.74 -12.65
C ALA A 56 2.45 25.35 -11.60
N LYS A 57 2.55 26.09 -10.49
CA LYS A 57 3.51 25.80 -9.39
C LYS A 57 3.15 24.48 -8.68
N ARG A 58 4.05 23.48 -8.74
CA ARG A 58 3.96 22.25 -7.91
C ARG A 58 4.15 22.59 -6.43
N ARG A 59 3.70 21.71 -5.51
CA ARG A 59 4.19 21.77 -4.12
C ARG A 59 5.70 21.62 -4.16
N GLY A 60 6.40 22.60 -3.60
CA GLY A 60 7.85 22.58 -3.46
C GLY A 60 8.22 22.23 -2.03
N LEU A 61 9.33 21.51 -1.88
CA LEU A 61 9.93 21.23 -0.57
C LEU A 61 10.52 22.51 0.04
N LEU A 62 10.26 22.73 1.34
CA LEU A 62 10.95 23.78 2.08
C LEU A 62 12.45 23.45 2.16
N LEU A 63 13.30 24.36 1.68
CA LEU A 63 14.75 24.20 1.79
C LEU A 63 15.22 24.40 3.23
N THR A 64 16.28 23.69 3.61
CA THR A 64 16.97 23.89 4.88
C THR A 64 17.47 25.32 4.99
N SER A 65 17.39 25.89 6.19
CA SER A 65 17.90 27.24 6.48
C SER A 65 18.30 27.33 7.95
N ARG A 66 18.91 28.44 8.38
CA ARG A 66 19.20 28.67 9.81
C ARG A 66 17.97 28.55 10.72
N ARG A 67 16.76 28.74 10.18
CA ARG A 67 15.50 28.70 10.94
C ARG A 67 14.64 27.46 10.63
N ARG A 68 15.11 26.55 9.76
CA ARG A 68 14.34 25.40 9.31
C ARG A 68 15.21 24.17 9.17
N THR A 69 14.87 23.14 9.93
CA THR A 69 15.64 21.91 10.00
C THR A 69 14.76 20.71 9.74
N TRP A 70 15.14 19.91 8.73
CA TRP A 70 14.54 18.60 8.47
C TRP A 70 15.07 17.58 9.48
N ARG A 71 14.14 16.84 10.08
CA ARG A 71 14.42 15.80 11.07
C ARG A 71 13.62 14.55 10.70
N PRO A 72 14.22 13.35 10.77
CA PRO A 72 13.43 12.13 10.69
C PRO A 72 12.57 12.00 11.94
N VAL A 73 11.40 11.41 11.75
CA VAL A 73 10.55 10.92 12.83
C VAL A 73 11.01 9.51 13.16
N TYR A 74 11.23 9.21 14.45
CA TYR A 74 11.86 7.97 14.96
C TYR A 74 13.26 7.69 14.41
N LYS A 75 14.29 8.08 15.17
CA LYS A 75 15.70 7.98 14.77
C LYS A 75 16.18 6.59 14.31
N ASN A 76 15.49 5.50 14.67
CA ASN A 76 16.00 4.13 14.50
C ASN A 76 15.03 3.11 13.86
N LYS A 77 13.78 3.47 13.47
CA LYS A 77 12.86 2.51 12.82
C LYS A 77 12.19 3.09 11.56
N PRO A 78 12.28 2.43 10.40
CA PRO A 78 11.53 2.80 9.21
C PRO A 78 10.02 2.70 9.44
N LEU A 79 9.26 3.53 8.73
CA LEU A 79 7.80 3.42 8.63
C LEU A 79 7.36 2.15 7.92
N GLY A 80 8.16 1.73 6.95
CA GLY A 80 7.92 0.54 6.15
C GLY A 80 9.23 0.12 5.49
N ARG A 81 9.36 -1.18 5.29
CA ARG A 81 10.41 -1.82 4.50
C ARG A 81 9.75 -2.45 3.28
N GLY A 82 10.37 -2.31 2.13
CA GLY A 82 10.10 -3.13 0.95
C GLY A 82 11.38 -3.84 0.53
N GLY A 83 11.30 -4.80 -0.40
CA GLY A 83 12.45 -5.62 -0.79
C GLY A 83 13.73 -4.83 -1.14
N ASN A 84 13.56 -3.65 -1.74
CA ASN A 84 14.67 -2.78 -2.16
C ASN A 84 14.70 -1.41 -1.48
N SER A 85 13.85 -1.12 -0.50
CA SER A 85 13.73 0.25 0.01
C SER A 85 13.30 0.37 1.47
N LEU A 86 13.69 1.51 2.06
CA LEU A 86 13.29 1.96 3.38
C LEU A 86 12.44 3.23 3.26
N VAL A 87 11.29 3.26 3.93
CA VAL A 87 10.38 4.40 3.93
C VAL A 87 10.40 5.05 5.32
N HIS A 88 10.53 6.36 5.38
CA HIS A 88 10.48 7.11 6.65
C HIS A 88 9.73 8.43 6.53
N LEU A 89 9.13 8.88 7.63
CA LEU A 89 8.58 10.23 7.75
C LEU A 89 9.68 11.20 8.18
N TRP A 90 9.73 12.34 7.51
CA TRP A 90 10.54 13.48 7.87
C TRP A 90 9.66 14.69 8.09
N VAL A 91 10.03 15.50 9.07
CA VAL A 91 9.37 16.77 9.38
C VAL A 91 10.38 17.90 9.33
N CYS A 92 9.96 19.04 8.78
CA CYS A 92 10.69 20.29 8.88
C CYS A 92 10.18 21.04 10.10
N THR A 93 11.10 21.49 10.95
CA THR A 93 10.78 22.24 12.17
C THR A 93 11.24 23.68 12.06
N ASP A 94 10.46 24.62 12.61
CA ASP A 94 10.91 26.00 12.84
C ASP A 94 11.82 26.12 14.08
N ASP A 95 12.24 27.34 14.40
CA ASP A 95 13.05 27.66 15.57
C ASP A 95 12.35 27.34 16.91
N GLN A 96 11.02 27.28 16.92
CA GLN A 96 10.20 26.91 18.06
C GLN A 96 9.92 25.40 18.14
N GLN A 97 10.61 24.59 17.35
CA GLN A 97 10.37 23.14 17.21
C GLN A 97 8.94 22.80 16.79
N ARG A 98 8.24 23.68 16.07
CA ARG A 98 6.94 23.36 15.48
C ARG A 98 7.11 22.81 14.08
N ILE A 99 6.30 21.82 13.73
CA ILE A 99 6.29 21.22 12.40
C ILE A 99 5.77 22.25 11.41
N VAL A 100 6.56 22.58 10.39
CA VAL A 100 6.19 23.51 9.31
C VAL A 100 6.09 22.84 7.94
N ASP A 101 6.63 21.62 7.81
CA ASP A 101 6.51 20.80 6.62
C ASP A 101 6.73 19.32 6.97
N ARG A 102 6.33 18.42 6.08
CA ARG A 102 6.48 16.97 6.26
C ARG A 102 6.50 16.23 4.93
N VAL A 103 7.31 15.18 4.86
CA VAL A 103 7.44 14.33 3.67
C VAL A 103 7.73 12.89 4.04
N ILE A 104 7.36 12.01 3.14
CA ILE A 104 7.88 10.65 3.11
C ILE A 104 9.19 10.66 2.33
N VAL A 105 10.20 9.99 2.88
CA VAL A 105 11.48 9.75 2.21
C VAL A 105 11.61 8.25 2.00
N LYS A 106 11.62 7.82 0.73
CA LYS A 106 11.88 6.44 0.31
C LYS A 106 13.35 6.37 -0.11
N GLU A 107 14.18 5.68 0.66
CA GLU A 107 15.55 5.36 0.27
C GLU A 107 15.57 4.01 -0.42
N CYS A 108 15.93 4.00 -1.69
CA CYS A 108 16.02 2.83 -2.53
C CYS A 108 17.48 2.39 -2.64
N VAL A 109 17.75 1.13 -2.30
CA VAL A 109 19.03 0.44 -2.48
C VAL A 109 18.76 -0.84 -3.29
N PRO A 110 18.57 -0.70 -4.62
CA PRO A 110 18.16 -1.82 -5.47
C PRO A 110 19.31 -2.76 -5.89
N GLY A 111 20.53 -2.53 -5.41
CA GLY A 111 21.73 -3.26 -5.83
C GLY A 111 22.34 -2.74 -7.15
N GLN A 112 23.57 -3.15 -7.45
CA GLN A 112 24.37 -2.66 -8.56
C GLN A 112 23.70 -2.92 -9.91
N ALA A 113 23.23 -4.15 -10.16
CA ALA A 113 22.65 -4.54 -11.44
C ALA A 113 21.41 -3.69 -11.78
N THR A 114 20.44 -3.63 -10.86
CA THR A 114 19.21 -2.85 -11.02
C THR A 114 19.50 -1.35 -11.07
N TYR A 115 20.45 -0.84 -10.29
CA TYR A 115 20.84 0.57 -10.36
C TYR A 115 21.43 0.91 -11.73
N ASN A 116 22.24 0.04 -12.33
CA ASN A 116 22.88 0.27 -13.62
C ASN A 116 21.97 0.01 -14.83
N ASP A 117 20.78 -0.55 -14.61
CA ASP A 117 19.80 -0.73 -15.68
C ASP A 117 19.14 0.62 -16.04
N ALA A 118 19.37 1.05 -17.27
CA ALA A 118 18.85 2.30 -17.82
C ALA A 118 17.31 2.41 -17.80
N ARG A 119 16.59 1.28 -17.72
CA ARG A 119 15.11 1.25 -17.67
C ARG A 119 14.55 1.88 -16.40
N PHE A 120 15.32 1.96 -15.30
CA PHE A 120 14.88 2.57 -14.05
C PHE A 120 15.16 4.06 -13.93
N TRP A 121 15.62 4.69 -15.00
CA TRP A 121 15.97 6.11 -15.03
C TRP A 121 15.21 6.85 -16.12
N LYS A 122 15.20 8.18 -16.01
CA LYS A 122 14.71 9.06 -17.06
C LYS A 122 15.43 8.76 -18.37
N THR A 123 14.66 8.65 -19.45
CA THR A 123 15.16 8.47 -20.82
C THR A 123 15.26 9.80 -21.57
N GLY A 124 16.10 9.83 -22.61
CA GLY A 124 16.27 11.00 -23.48
C GLY A 124 17.18 12.10 -22.91
N VAL A 125 16.92 13.36 -23.29
CA VAL A 125 17.81 14.50 -22.98
C VAL A 125 17.91 14.74 -21.47
N GLY A 126 19.14 14.72 -20.96
CA GLY A 126 19.42 14.85 -19.53
C GLY A 126 18.96 13.65 -18.68
N GLY A 127 18.71 12.51 -19.33
CA GLY A 127 18.44 11.21 -18.71
C GLY A 127 19.68 10.32 -18.67
N GLY A 128 19.52 9.09 -18.17
CA GLY A 128 20.59 8.09 -18.02
C GLY A 128 20.73 7.56 -16.60
N VAL A 129 21.53 6.51 -16.43
CA VAL A 129 21.82 5.89 -15.14
C VAL A 129 22.35 6.93 -14.15
N GLY A 130 21.81 6.93 -12.93
CA GLY A 130 22.17 7.93 -11.94
C GLY A 130 21.70 9.33 -12.30
N THR A 131 20.59 9.48 -13.02
CA THR A 131 19.88 10.77 -13.16
C THR A 131 18.56 10.75 -12.39
N GLU A 132 17.49 11.33 -12.93
CA GLU A 132 16.17 11.33 -12.31
C GLU A 132 15.57 9.91 -12.38
N PRO A 133 15.20 9.27 -11.25
CA PRO A 133 14.63 7.93 -11.27
C PRO A 133 13.29 7.88 -12.03
N ARG A 134 13.03 6.75 -12.73
CA ARG A 134 11.78 6.52 -13.47
C ARG A 134 10.56 6.72 -12.57
N GLU A 135 10.60 6.22 -11.34
CA GLU A 135 9.52 6.39 -10.35
C GLU A 135 9.14 7.86 -10.15
N CYS A 136 10.13 8.77 -10.06
CA CYS A 136 9.90 10.22 -9.96
C CYS A 136 9.23 10.78 -11.23
N VAL A 137 9.70 10.34 -12.41
CA VAL A 137 9.16 10.78 -13.69
C VAL A 137 7.70 10.35 -13.83
N MET A 138 7.39 9.08 -13.56
CA MET A 138 6.06 8.51 -13.77
C MET A 138 5.02 9.07 -12.80
N ALA A 139 5.37 9.19 -11.51
CA ALA A 139 4.52 9.83 -10.50
C ALA A 139 4.13 11.26 -10.93
N ASN A 140 5.13 12.06 -11.27
CA ASN A 140 4.92 13.47 -11.64
C ASN A 140 4.23 13.64 -13.00
N LYS A 141 4.40 12.70 -13.94
CA LYS A 141 3.71 12.72 -15.24
C LYS A 141 2.19 12.63 -15.04
N VAL A 142 1.72 11.69 -14.21
CA VAL A 142 0.30 11.51 -13.91
C VAL A 142 -0.23 12.64 -13.04
N TYR A 143 0.51 13.02 -11.99
CA TYR A 143 0.14 14.11 -11.10
C TYR A 143 -0.05 15.44 -11.86
N ASP A 144 0.88 15.82 -12.74
CA ASP A 144 0.74 17.04 -13.53
C ASP A 144 -0.44 16.96 -14.51
N SER A 145 -0.70 15.79 -15.08
CA SER A 145 -1.85 15.59 -15.98
C SER A 145 -3.18 15.77 -15.24
N LEU A 146 -3.32 15.24 -14.02
CA LEU A 146 -4.46 15.49 -13.14
C LEU A 146 -4.63 16.98 -12.89
N ARG A 147 -3.56 17.66 -12.47
CA ARG A 147 -3.59 19.08 -12.12
C ARG A 147 -3.96 20.00 -13.29
N VAL A 148 -3.51 19.67 -14.50
CA VAL A 148 -3.79 20.47 -15.70
C VAL A 148 -5.21 20.22 -16.23
N ASN A 149 -5.64 18.96 -16.27
CA ASN A 149 -6.91 18.59 -16.91
C ASN A 149 -8.11 18.63 -15.95
N SER A 150 -7.87 18.43 -14.65
CA SER A 150 -8.89 18.38 -13.60
C SER A 150 -8.35 18.98 -12.29
N PRO A 151 -8.17 20.31 -12.19
CA PRO A 151 -7.61 20.94 -11.00
C PRO A 151 -8.32 20.53 -9.71
N GLY A 152 -7.54 20.11 -8.71
CA GLY A 152 -8.02 19.57 -7.45
C GLY A 152 -7.99 18.04 -7.40
N ASP A 153 -8.04 17.33 -8.52
CA ASP A 153 -7.97 15.86 -8.57
C ASP A 153 -6.54 15.33 -8.43
N GLU A 154 -5.50 16.18 -8.51
CA GLU A 154 -4.11 15.78 -8.24
C GLU A 154 -3.91 15.22 -6.82
N ARG A 155 -4.84 15.51 -5.90
CA ARG A 155 -4.90 14.91 -4.56
C ARG A 155 -5.08 13.40 -4.55
N HIS A 156 -5.40 12.76 -5.67
CA HIS A 156 -5.63 11.32 -5.76
C HIS A 156 -4.39 10.54 -6.23
N ALA A 157 -3.27 11.22 -6.47
CA ALA A 157 -2.00 10.59 -6.80
C ALA A 157 -0.88 11.23 -5.97
N THR A 158 0.09 10.42 -5.54
CA THR A 158 1.26 10.94 -4.81
C THR A 158 2.15 11.77 -5.73
N GLN A 159 2.59 12.94 -5.24
CA GLN A 159 3.59 13.75 -5.93
C GLN A 159 5.01 13.32 -5.51
N CYS A 160 5.91 13.14 -6.48
CA CYS A 160 7.34 13.09 -6.17
C CYS A 160 7.90 14.52 -6.13
N LEU A 161 8.18 15.00 -4.93
CA LEU A 161 8.67 16.35 -4.63
C LEU A 161 10.14 16.53 -5.07
N GLY A 162 10.87 15.44 -5.24
CA GLY A 162 12.24 15.39 -5.73
C GLY A 162 12.96 14.13 -5.33
N TRP A 163 14.27 14.12 -5.57
CA TRP A 163 15.09 12.92 -5.43
C TRP A 163 16.54 13.28 -5.08
N GLY A 164 17.34 12.33 -4.62
CA GLY A 164 18.76 12.56 -4.31
C GLY A 164 19.60 11.31 -4.46
N HIS A 165 20.88 11.43 -4.79
CA HIS A 165 21.78 10.26 -4.83
C HIS A 165 22.38 9.99 -3.46
N LEU A 166 22.60 8.72 -3.16
CA LEU A 166 23.43 8.31 -2.02
C LEU A 166 24.93 8.40 -2.33
N ARG A 167 25.31 8.56 -3.62
CA ARG A 167 26.71 8.68 -4.08
C ARG A 167 27.42 9.98 -3.72
N ASN A 168 26.68 11.07 -3.50
CA ASN A 168 27.29 12.37 -3.20
C ASN A 168 27.37 12.59 -1.70
N GLY A 169 28.45 12.08 -1.08
CA GLY A 169 28.81 12.38 0.30
C GLY A 169 28.37 11.34 1.33
N GLY A 170 28.37 10.05 0.99
CA GLY A 170 28.15 8.88 1.86
C GLY A 170 28.89 7.63 1.33
N PRO A 171 28.73 6.44 1.93
CA PRO A 171 29.25 5.20 1.33
C PRO A 171 28.74 5.10 -0.11
N ARG A 172 29.58 4.65 -1.06
CA ARG A 172 29.29 4.63 -2.51
C ARG A 172 28.21 3.60 -2.90
N LEU A 173 27.11 3.54 -2.16
CA LEU A 173 26.01 2.63 -2.41
C LEU A 173 25.32 2.93 -3.73
N TRP A 174 24.88 1.86 -4.39
CA TRP A 174 24.04 1.88 -5.57
C TRP A 174 22.60 2.20 -5.18
N GLY A 175 22.35 3.45 -4.79
CA GLY A 175 21.05 3.87 -4.29
C GLY A 175 20.72 5.35 -4.44
N TYR A 176 19.44 5.65 -4.23
CA TYR A 176 18.86 6.99 -4.34
C TYR A 176 17.71 7.19 -3.35
N LYS A 177 17.38 8.44 -3.06
CA LYS A 177 16.21 8.85 -2.26
C LYS A 177 15.15 9.45 -3.15
N LEU A 178 13.90 9.18 -2.83
CA LEU A 178 12.72 9.85 -3.36
C LEU A 178 11.96 10.53 -2.22
N TYR A 179 11.39 11.70 -2.52
CA TYR A 179 10.69 12.52 -1.55
C TYR A 179 9.23 12.66 -1.98
N PHE A 180 8.30 12.17 -1.17
CA PHE A 180 6.87 12.13 -1.49
C PHE A 180 6.03 12.90 -0.47
N ASP A 181 4.79 13.18 -0.86
CA ASP A 181 3.75 13.64 0.06
C ASP A 181 3.54 12.65 1.22
N TYR A 182 3.13 13.17 2.37
CA TYR A 182 2.78 12.36 3.54
C TYR A 182 1.26 12.13 3.60
N CYS A 183 0.86 10.86 3.69
CA CYS A 183 -0.53 10.42 3.78
C CYS A 183 -0.84 9.97 5.21
N GLU A 184 -1.65 10.71 5.95
CA GLU A 184 -1.68 10.61 7.42
C GLU A 184 -2.47 9.42 7.98
N HIS A 185 -3.12 8.65 7.12
CA HIS A 185 -4.12 7.67 7.51
C HIS A 185 -3.82 6.25 7.03
N GLY A 186 -2.56 5.94 6.70
CA GLY A 186 -2.10 4.61 6.31
C GLY A 186 -2.57 4.22 4.90
N ASP A 187 -2.74 2.93 4.68
CA ASP A 187 -3.06 2.31 3.38
C ASP A 187 -4.35 1.47 3.41
N LEU A 188 -4.83 1.07 2.23
CA LEU A 188 -6.05 0.27 2.06
C LEU A 188 -5.91 -1.15 2.59
N SER A 189 -4.74 -1.79 2.52
CA SER A 189 -4.52 -3.14 3.08
C SER A 189 -4.76 -3.14 4.59
N SER A 190 -4.16 -2.18 5.29
CA SER A 190 -4.37 -1.96 6.73
C SER A 190 -5.81 -1.64 7.08
N LEU A 191 -6.49 -0.85 6.25
CA LEU A 191 -7.88 -0.47 6.47
C LEU A 191 -8.82 -1.66 6.26
N ILE A 192 -8.59 -2.48 5.24
CA ILE A 192 -9.31 -3.74 5.00
C ILE A 192 -9.15 -4.66 6.21
N TYR A 193 -7.91 -4.84 6.69
CA TYR A 193 -7.64 -5.66 7.86
C TYR A 193 -8.39 -5.14 9.11
N SER A 194 -8.34 -3.83 9.36
CA SER A 194 -9.02 -3.20 10.50
C SER A 194 -10.54 -3.37 10.46
N GLN A 195 -11.14 -3.34 9.26
CA GLN A 195 -12.55 -3.59 9.01
C GLN A 195 -12.90 -5.07 9.20
N ALA A 196 -12.07 -5.99 8.67
CA ALA A 196 -12.26 -7.43 8.78
C ALA A 196 -12.27 -7.92 10.23
N ILE A 197 -11.33 -7.43 11.06
CA ILE A 197 -11.25 -7.79 12.49
C ILE A 197 -12.17 -6.96 13.38
N GLY A 198 -12.93 -6.00 12.83
CA GLY A 198 -13.89 -5.18 13.58
C GLY A 198 -13.31 -4.33 14.72
N HIS A 199 -12.02 -3.97 14.68
CA HIS A 199 -11.34 -3.28 15.78
C HIS A 199 -11.78 -1.81 15.96
N ARG A 200 -12.95 -1.58 16.54
CA ARG A 200 -13.30 -0.28 17.11
C ARG A 200 -12.53 -0.11 18.42
N ARG A 201 -11.34 0.51 18.39
CA ARG A 201 -10.61 0.91 19.61
C ARG A 201 -11.47 1.86 20.42
N ASP A 202 -12.27 1.30 21.33
CA ASP A 202 -13.25 2.04 22.09
C ASP A 202 -12.56 3.00 23.05
N ARG A 203 -13.11 4.21 23.12
CA ARG A 203 -12.53 5.31 23.90
C ARG A 203 -13.24 5.35 25.25
N ARG A 204 -12.89 4.45 26.20
CA ARG A 204 -13.10 4.51 27.68
C ARG A 204 -12.81 3.10 28.24
N GLN A 205 -12.12 2.87 29.36
CA GLN A 205 -12.04 3.64 30.60
C GLN A 205 -10.59 3.81 31.03
N ARG A 206 -10.18 5.04 31.37
CA ARG A 206 -9.10 5.23 32.36
C ARG A 206 -9.70 4.79 33.70
N SER A 207 -9.61 3.52 34.06
CA SER A 207 -9.75 3.13 35.47
C SER A 207 -8.56 3.75 36.20
N ARG A 208 -8.85 4.44 37.29
CA ARG A 208 -7.87 5.10 38.16
C ARG A 208 -7.11 4.10 39.04
N ILE A 209 -7.02 2.86 38.60
CA ILE A 209 -6.43 1.72 39.30
C ILE A 209 -5.65 0.94 38.25
N ASP A 210 -4.38 0.69 38.57
CA ASP A 210 -3.37 0.05 37.76
C ASP A 210 -3.89 -1.12 36.92
N ARG A 211 -3.42 -1.14 35.66
CA ARG A 211 -3.56 -2.14 34.58
C ARG A 211 -4.80 -1.97 33.68
N PRO A 212 -4.61 -1.58 32.40
CA PRO A 212 -5.69 -1.57 31.43
C PRO A 212 -6.09 -3.02 31.08
N ARG A 213 -7.15 -3.52 31.71
CA ARG A 213 -7.88 -4.68 31.18
C ARG A 213 -8.76 -4.20 30.04
N ILE A 214 -8.39 -4.55 28.81
CA ILE A 214 -9.25 -4.44 27.64
C ILE A 214 -10.38 -5.45 27.86
N ILE A 215 -11.58 -4.96 28.16
CA ILE A 215 -12.77 -5.80 28.30
C ILE A 215 -13.34 -6.01 26.89
N TYR A 216 -13.11 -7.20 26.32
CA TYR A 216 -13.75 -7.65 25.08
C TYR A 216 -15.14 -8.21 25.42
N THR A 217 -16.20 -7.40 25.36
CA THR A 217 -17.58 -7.87 25.64
C THR A 217 -18.32 -8.46 24.44
N THR A 218 -17.70 -8.52 23.26
CA THR A 218 -18.20 -9.21 22.07
C THR A 218 -17.01 -9.57 21.17
N PRO A 219 -16.96 -10.77 20.56
CA PRO A 219 -15.97 -11.05 19.53
C PRO A 219 -16.17 -10.01 18.41
N PRO A 220 -15.11 -9.35 17.93
CA PRO A 220 -15.30 -8.24 17.03
C PRO A 220 -15.82 -8.77 15.69
N SER A 221 -17.07 -8.44 15.36
CA SER A 221 -17.64 -8.80 14.07
C SER A 221 -17.06 -7.91 12.98
N PRO A 222 -16.78 -8.47 11.79
CA PRO A 222 -16.33 -7.68 10.65
C PRO A 222 -17.27 -6.51 10.36
N VAL A 223 -16.71 -5.33 10.12
CA VAL A 223 -17.46 -4.12 9.73
C VAL A 223 -17.26 -3.92 8.24
N ILE A 224 -18.33 -4.08 7.46
CA ILE A 224 -18.27 -3.83 6.01
C ILE A 224 -17.94 -2.36 5.72
N PHE A 225 -17.35 -2.10 4.55
CA PHE A 225 -17.17 -0.73 4.11
C PHE A 225 -18.53 -0.08 3.84
N PRO A 226 -18.73 1.20 4.20
CA PRO A 226 -19.89 1.94 3.74
C PRO A 226 -19.87 2.00 2.21
N GLU A 227 -20.98 1.69 1.55
CA GLU A 227 -21.03 1.73 0.08
C GLU A 227 -20.66 3.11 -0.48
N GLY A 228 -21.09 4.20 0.17
CA GLY A 228 -20.71 5.55 -0.22
C GLY A 228 -19.18 5.80 -0.16
N PHE A 229 -18.46 5.14 0.74
CA PHE A 229 -17.00 5.21 0.78
C PHE A 229 -16.39 4.42 -0.39
N LEU A 230 -16.94 3.25 -0.72
CA LEU A 230 -16.50 2.48 -1.89
C LEU A 230 -16.70 3.30 -3.17
N TRP A 231 -17.82 4.00 -3.32
CA TRP A 231 -18.04 4.91 -4.45
C TRP A 231 -17.04 6.07 -4.50
N HIS A 232 -16.75 6.70 -3.36
CA HIS A 232 -15.70 7.74 -3.23
C HIS A 232 -14.32 7.21 -3.65
N MET A 233 -13.94 6.03 -3.18
CA MET A 233 -12.67 5.39 -3.54
C MET A 233 -12.61 5.05 -5.03
N PHE A 234 -13.69 4.48 -5.56
CA PHE A 234 -13.77 4.08 -6.96
C PHE A 234 -13.67 5.31 -7.88
N GLU A 235 -14.39 6.40 -7.57
CA GLU A 235 -14.32 7.66 -8.31
C GLU A 235 -12.90 8.26 -8.26
N SER A 236 -12.33 8.35 -7.06
CA SER A 236 -11.00 8.92 -6.81
C SER A 236 -9.92 8.24 -7.65
N LEU A 237 -9.89 6.91 -7.66
CA LEU A 237 -8.90 6.15 -8.42
C LEU A 237 -9.22 6.11 -9.92
N ALA A 238 -10.50 6.07 -10.33
CA ALA A 238 -10.87 6.13 -11.74
C ALA A 238 -10.43 7.45 -12.41
N LYS A 239 -10.46 8.57 -11.68
CA LYS A 239 -9.88 9.85 -12.15
C LYS A 239 -8.39 9.73 -12.46
N VAL A 240 -7.63 9.03 -11.60
CA VAL A 240 -6.20 8.76 -11.84
C VAL A 240 -6.03 7.90 -13.10
N LEU A 241 -6.82 6.84 -13.26
CA LEU A 241 -6.77 5.96 -14.44
C LEU A 241 -7.06 6.72 -15.76
N VAL A 242 -7.96 7.70 -15.75
CA VAL A 242 -8.20 8.57 -16.92
C VAL A 242 -6.93 9.31 -17.31
N GLN A 243 -6.19 9.85 -16.34
CA GLN A 243 -4.94 10.56 -16.61
C GLN A 243 -3.81 9.61 -16.97
N MET A 244 -3.71 8.44 -16.34
CA MET A 244 -2.77 7.39 -16.75
C MET A 244 -2.99 6.96 -18.20
N ARG A 245 -4.24 6.89 -18.67
CA ARG A 245 -4.52 6.66 -20.09
C ARG A 245 -4.00 7.81 -20.95
N ALA A 246 -4.25 9.05 -20.57
CA ALA A 246 -3.82 10.23 -21.32
C ALA A 246 -2.29 10.35 -21.38
N THR A 247 -1.59 9.91 -20.34
CA THR A 247 -0.12 9.92 -20.27
C THR A 247 0.52 8.62 -20.73
N GLU A 248 -0.25 7.67 -21.25
CA GLU A 248 0.21 6.33 -21.63
C GLU A 248 1.02 5.65 -20.51
N THR A 249 0.49 5.62 -19.30
CA THR A 249 1.13 5.06 -18.12
C THR A 249 0.49 3.73 -17.72
N LEU A 250 1.30 2.70 -17.58
CA LEU A 250 0.98 1.48 -16.86
C LEU A 250 1.47 1.63 -15.42
N HIS A 251 0.65 1.33 -14.42
CA HIS A 251 1.11 1.34 -13.02
C HIS A 251 2.07 0.19 -12.75
N GLY A 252 1.73 -1.01 -13.25
CA GLY A 252 2.51 -2.23 -13.02
C GLY A 252 2.10 -2.92 -11.73
N ASP A 253 2.04 -2.18 -10.62
CA ASP A 253 1.85 -2.77 -9.28
C ASP A 253 0.73 -2.10 -8.45
N MET A 254 -0.49 -2.05 -8.98
CA MET A 254 -1.62 -1.42 -8.28
C MET A 254 -2.29 -2.44 -7.33
N GLN A 255 -1.81 -2.45 -6.08
CA GLN A 255 -2.26 -3.33 -4.99
C GLN A 255 -2.74 -2.53 -3.77
N ALA A 256 -3.39 -3.19 -2.81
CA ALA A 256 -4.04 -2.52 -1.67
C ALA A 256 -3.06 -1.70 -0.80
N ALA A 257 -1.83 -2.17 -0.62
CA ALA A 257 -0.79 -1.43 0.11
C ALA A 257 -0.38 -0.11 -0.60
N ASN A 258 -0.61 -0.01 -1.91
CA ASN A 258 -0.24 1.13 -2.74
C ASN A 258 -1.39 2.16 -2.91
N VAL A 259 -2.49 1.99 -2.18
CA VAL A 259 -3.54 3.01 -2.04
C VAL A 259 -3.45 3.62 -0.64
N LEU A 260 -2.86 4.81 -0.56
CA LEU A 260 -2.66 5.54 0.68
C LEU A 260 -3.83 6.49 0.98
N PHE A 261 -3.96 6.92 2.23
CA PHE A 261 -5.03 7.81 2.67
C PHE A 261 -4.47 9.11 3.26
N SER A 262 -4.79 10.24 2.63
CA SER A 262 -4.52 11.57 3.18
C SER A 262 -5.74 12.15 3.89
N ALA A 263 -5.57 13.35 4.46
CA ALA A 263 -6.64 14.12 5.05
C ALA A 263 -7.91 14.17 4.15
N PRO A 264 -9.11 14.13 4.77
CA PRO A 264 -10.36 14.32 4.05
C PRO A 264 -10.37 15.58 3.20
N ASN A 265 -11.02 15.51 2.04
CA ASN A 265 -11.23 16.69 1.23
C ASN A 265 -12.21 17.64 1.95
N PRO A 266 -11.81 18.90 2.23
CA PRO A 266 -12.66 19.84 2.97
C PRO A 266 -13.93 20.26 2.20
N ASP A 267 -13.98 20.02 0.89
CA ASP A 267 -15.08 20.46 0.03
C ASP A 267 -16.11 19.35 -0.21
N ARG A 268 -15.67 18.09 -0.33
CA ARG A 268 -16.52 16.91 -0.56
C ARG A 268 -15.93 15.67 0.12
N PHE A 269 -16.77 14.78 0.64
CA PHE A 269 -16.37 13.60 1.42
C PHE A 269 -15.60 13.94 2.69
N LYS A 270 -16.01 15.01 3.39
CA LYS A 270 -15.31 15.58 4.56
C LYS A 270 -15.11 14.60 5.73
N ILE A 271 -15.86 13.51 5.73
CA ILE A 271 -15.86 12.51 6.80
C ILE A 271 -14.93 11.33 6.53
N TRP A 272 -14.49 11.16 5.28
CA TRP A 272 -13.66 10.04 4.83
C TRP A 272 -12.31 10.55 4.37
N PRO A 273 -11.23 9.77 4.57
CA PRO A 273 -9.93 10.16 4.06
C PRO A 273 -9.95 10.20 2.53
N THR A 274 -9.00 10.92 1.95
CA THR A 274 -8.83 10.99 0.50
C THR A 274 -7.92 9.84 0.04
N PRO A 275 -8.38 8.91 -0.82
CA PRO A 275 -7.52 7.88 -1.41
C PRO A 275 -6.52 8.50 -2.38
N MET A 276 -5.28 8.01 -2.32
CA MET A 276 -4.15 8.42 -3.14
C MET A 276 -3.44 7.19 -3.69
N LEU A 277 -3.27 7.10 -5.00
CA LEU A 277 -2.43 6.07 -5.62
C LEU A 277 -0.94 6.39 -5.40
N ALA A 278 -0.18 5.40 -4.97
CA ALA A 278 1.22 5.50 -4.60
C ALA A 278 2.06 4.37 -5.21
N ASP A 279 3.36 4.45 -4.94
CA ASP A 279 4.40 3.52 -5.39
C ASP A 279 4.49 3.33 -6.91
N TRP A 280 5.17 4.29 -7.55
CA TRP A 280 5.33 4.32 -9.00
C TRP A 280 6.60 3.57 -9.45
N GLY A 281 7.18 2.72 -8.61
CA GLY A 281 8.47 2.05 -8.87
C GLY A 281 8.48 1.17 -10.12
N THR A 282 7.39 0.44 -10.33
CA THR A 282 7.16 -0.44 -11.49
C THR A 282 6.41 0.27 -12.62
N ALA A 283 6.03 1.54 -12.42
CA ALA A 283 5.29 2.29 -13.42
C ALA A 283 6.18 2.57 -14.64
N ARG A 284 5.59 2.42 -15.82
CA ARG A 284 6.29 2.57 -17.11
C ARG A 284 5.37 3.10 -18.21
N THR A 285 5.98 3.60 -19.28
CA THR A 285 5.22 4.10 -20.42
C THR A 285 4.71 2.92 -21.25
N LEU A 286 3.45 2.97 -21.69
CA LEU A 286 2.83 2.01 -22.60
C LEU A 286 3.32 2.26 -24.04
N ASP A 287 4.63 2.11 -24.27
CA ASP A 287 5.24 2.11 -25.61
C ASP A 287 5.03 0.77 -26.34
N ALA A 288 5.55 0.64 -27.55
CA ALA A 288 5.39 -0.55 -28.37
C ALA A 288 5.94 -1.82 -27.69
N ALA A 289 7.13 -1.74 -27.07
CA ALA A 289 7.77 -2.86 -26.39
C ALA A 289 6.98 -3.29 -25.15
N THR A 290 6.55 -2.32 -24.34
CA THR A 290 5.73 -2.57 -23.14
C THR A 290 4.39 -3.20 -23.53
N ARG A 291 3.70 -2.66 -24.55
CA ARG A 291 2.43 -3.24 -25.04
C ARG A 291 2.59 -4.67 -25.52
N ALA A 292 3.68 -4.96 -26.22
CA ALA A 292 4.05 -6.29 -26.69
C ALA A 292 4.58 -7.22 -25.59
N ARG A 293 4.71 -6.71 -24.34
CA ARG A 293 5.23 -7.43 -23.18
C ARG A 293 6.67 -7.92 -23.33
N THR A 294 7.47 -7.21 -24.12
CA THR A 294 8.89 -7.53 -24.32
C THR A 294 9.72 -7.08 -23.11
N GLY A 295 10.43 -8.02 -22.46
CA GLY A 295 11.27 -7.73 -21.29
C GLY A 295 10.51 -7.30 -20.04
N ALA A 296 9.18 -7.46 -20.02
CA ALA A 296 8.34 -7.01 -18.91
C ALA A 296 8.22 -8.05 -17.77
N LEU A 297 8.69 -9.28 -17.98
CA LEU A 297 8.82 -10.28 -16.92
C LEU A 297 9.97 -9.93 -15.94
N ASP A 298 10.91 -9.08 -16.37
CA ASP A 298 12.03 -8.63 -15.51
C ASP A 298 11.61 -7.57 -14.47
N GLU A 299 10.36 -7.11 -14.50
CA GLU A 299 9.86 -6.12 -13.54
C GLU A 299 8.95 -6.79 -12.51
N SER A 300 9.04 -6.33 -11.25
CA SER A 300 8.21 -6.82 -10.15
C SER A 300 6.72 -6.66 -10.45
N ILE A 301 5.93 -7.70 -10.15
CA ILE A 301 4.48 -7.75 -10.30
C ILE A 301 3.89 -8.34 -9.02
N CYS A 302 2.94 -7.67 -8.37
CA CYS A 302 2.13 -8.31 -7.33
C CYS A 302 1.13 -9.28 -7.98
N LEU A 303 1.51 -10.56 -8.03
CA LEU A 303 0.75 -11.61 -8.71
C LEU A 303 -0.71 -11.75 -8.25
N PRO A 304 -1.05 -11.62 -6.94
CA PRO A 304 -2.44 -11.67 -6.50
C PRO A 304 -3.34 -10.58 -7.10
N PHE A 305 -2.77 -9.48 -7.63
CA PHE A 305 -3.50 -8.41 -8.30
C PHE A 305 -3.30 -8.39 -9.83
N ALA A 306 -2.51 -9.33 -10.37
CA ALA A 306 -2.18 -9.36 -11.78
C ALA A 306 -3.43 -9.56 -12.64
N SER A 307 -3.53 -8.77 -13.70
CA SER A 307 -4.49 -9.00 -14.77
C SER A 307 -4.08 -10.19 -15.65
N PRO A 308 -5.00 -10.77 -16.45
CA PRO A 308 -4.68 -11.83 -17.39
C PRO A 308 -3.48 -11.55 -18.29
N GLU A 309 -3.29 -10.30 -18.70
CA GLU A 309 -2.15 -9.89 -19.52
C GLU A 309 -0.85 -9.72 -18.74
N GLN A 310 -0.91 -9.52 -17.42
CA GLN A 310 0.24 -9.40 -16.50
C GLN A 310 0.61 -10.72 -15.81
N ALA A 311 -0.29 -11.69 -15.80
CA ALA A 311 -0.04 -12.95 -15.13
C ALA A 311 1.03 -13.77 -15.87
N CYS A 312 1.97 -14.30 -15.10
CA CYS A 312 3.00 -15.22 -15.55
C CYS A 312 2.71 -16.64 -15.10
N ASP A 313 3.36 -17.60 -15.74
CA ASP A 313 3.38 -18.98 -15.26
C ASP A 313 4.13 -19.10 -13.93
N ASP A 314 4.00 -20.25 -13.27
CA ASP A 314 4.58 -20.52 -11.94
C ASP A 314 6.11 -20.47 -11.94
N THR A 315 6.74 -20.56 -13.11
CA THR A 315 8.20 -20.48 -13.26
C THR A 315 8.71 -19.07 -13.54
N PHE A 316 7.79 -18.08 -13.63
CA PHE A 316 8.08 -16.70 -14.04
C PHE A 316 8.83 -16.59 -15.37
N SER A 317 8.77 -17.63 -16.21
CA SER A 317 9.53 -17.70 -17.45
C SER A 317 8.70 -17.31 -18.66
N ASN A 318 7.37 -17.45 -18.58
CA ASN A 318 6.45 -17.02 -19.63
C ASN A 318 5.19 -16.34 -19.07
N TRP A 319 4.44 -15.72 -19.97
CA TRP A 319 3.10 -15.25 -19.70
C TRP A 319 2.12 -16.42 -19.64
N GLU A 320 1.26 -16.43 -18.62
CA GLU A 320 0.25 -17.48 -18.43
C GLU A 320 -0.71 -17.56 -19.62
N VAL A 321 -1.07 -16.40 -20.18
CA VAL A 321 -1.88 -16.30 -21.40
C VAL A 321 -1.09 -15.64 -22.53
N PRO A 322 -0.83 -16.38 -23.63
CA PRO A 322 -0.13 -15.84 -24.78
C PRO A 322 -1.00 -14.82 -25.53
N ASN A 323 -0.36 -13.98 -26.36
CA ASN A 323 -1.01 -13.05 -27.29
C ASN A 323 -1.92 -11.96 -26.67
N LEU A 324 -1.88 -11.76 -25.36
CA LEU A 324 -2.42 -10.56 -24.73
C LEU A 324 -1.42 -9.40 -24.80
N THR A 325 -1.90 -8.18 -24.54
CA THR A 325 -1.09 -6.96 -24.58
C THR A 325 -1.38 -6.09 -23.38
N PHE A 326 -0.40 -5.31 -22.91
CA PHE A 326 -0.67 -4.28 -21.91
C PHE A 326 -1.43 -3.10 -22.52
N SER A 327 -2.39 -2.59 -21.77
CA SER A 327 -3.18 -1.43 -22.17
C SER A 327 -3.62 -0.61 -20.96
N ALA A 328 -4.30 0.51 -21.19
CA ALA A 328 -4.93 1.26 -20.10
C ALA A 328 -5.98 0.41 -19.34
N LYS A 329 -6.49 -0.66 -19.94
CA LYS A 329 -7.45 -1.57 -19.31
C LYS A 329 -6.79 -2.61 -18.39
N THR A 330 -5.46 -2.70 -18.42
CA THR A 330 -4.66 -3.41 -17.42
C THR A 330 -4.82 -2.74 -16.05
N ASN A 331 -4.68 -1.40 -15.98
CA ASN A 331 -4.94 -0.66 -14.74
C ASN A 331 -6.41 -0.77 -14.27
N VAL A 332 -7.36 -0.87 -15.21
CA VAL A 332 -8.79 -1.05 -14.88
C VAL A 332 -9.05 -2.37 -14.15
N TRP A 333 -8.37 -3.46 -14.56
CA TRP A 333 -8.44 -4.73 -13.85
C TRP A 333 -7.93 -4.58 -12.41
N GLN A 334 -6.76 -3.99 -12.23
CA GLN A 334 -6.15 -3.82 -10.90
C GLN A 334 -7.05 -2.97 -9.98
N LEU A 335 -7.71 -1.92 -10.50
CA LEU A 335 -8.74 -1.19 -9.76
C LEU A 335 -9.95 -2.07 -9.39
N GLY A 336 -10.39 -2.95 -10.29
CA GLY A 336 -11.41 -3.94 -9.98
C GLY A 336 -11.00 -4.87 -8.84
N MET A 337 -9.74 -5.32 -8.81
CA MET A 337 -9.20 -6.17 -7.74
C MET A 337 -9.18 -5.45 -6.40
N LEU A 338 -8.76 -4.17 -6.36
CA LEU A 338 -8.81 -3.33 -5.17
C LEU A 338 -10.23 -3.22 -4.59
N MET A 339 -11.21 -2.96 -5.46
CA MET A 339 -12.62 -2.86 -5.07
C MET A 339 -13.16 -4.19 -4.55
N CYS A 340 -12.85 -5.30 -5.23
CA CYS A 340 -13.26 -6.64 -4.83
C CYS A 340 -12.67 -7.03 -3.45
N CYS A 341 -11.38 -6.79 -3.25
CA CYS A 341 -10.70 -6.98 -1.96
C CYS A 341 -11.39 -6.20 -0.84
N ALA A 342 -11.70 -4.91 -1.07
CA ALA A 342 -12.44 -4.10 -0.10
C ALA A 342 -13.86 -4.61 0.14
N MET A 343 -14.59 -5.03 -0.89
CA MET A 343 -15.95 -5.56 -0.80
C MET A 343 -16.01 -6.93 -0.10
N ARG A 344 -14.93 -7.73 -0.19
CA ARG A 344 -14.80 -9.03 0.50
C ARG A 344 -14.12 -8.95 1.87
N LEU A 345 -13.55 -7.80 2.21
CA LEU A 345 -12.72 -7.59 3.41
C LEU A 345 -11.49 -8.51 3.45
N THR A 346 -10.87 -8.77 2.29
CA THR A 346 -9.64 -9.56 2.18
C THR A 346 -8.53 -8.69 1.60
N ARG A 347 -7.30 -8.79 2.14
CA ARG A 347 -6.17 -7.98 1.65
C ARG A 347 -5.74 -8.36 0.23
N VAL A 348 -5.89 -9.64 -0.08
CA VAL A 348 -5.76 -10.29 -1.38
C VAL A 348 -6.94 -11.25 -1.55
N LEU A 349 -7.30 -11.60 -2.78
CA LEU A 349 -8.33 -12.63 -3.01
C LEU A 349 -7.69 -14.01 -2.81
N PRO A 350 -8.23 -14.90 -1.96
CA PRO A 350 -7.66 -16.23 -1.72
C PRO A 350 -7.43 -17.01 -3.01
N GLU A 351 -8.37 -16.95 -3.95
CA GLU A 351 -8.25 -17.66 -5.23
C GLU A 351 -7.12 -17.13 -6.14
N ALA A 352 -6.54 -15.96 -5.86
CA ALA A 352 -5.43 -15.40 -6.61
C ALA A 352 -4.05 -15.71 -5.99
N VAL A 353 -4.01 -16.31 -4.80
CA VAL A 353 -2.79 -16.61 -4.04
C VAL A 353 -2.38 -18.07 -4.28
N TRP A 354 -1.74 -18.32 -5.42
CA TRP A 354 -1.24 -19.65 -5.77
C TRP A 354 -0.04 -19.60 -6.72
N ARG A 355 0.06 -18.56 -7.56
CA ARG A 355 1.21 -18.33 -8.44
C ARG A 355 2.48 -18.09 -7.62
N GLY A 356 3.54 -18.83 -7.92
CA GLY A 356 4.85 -18.66 -7.28
C GLY A 356 4.93 -19.13 -5.83
N VAL A 357 3.94 -19.89 -5.35
CA VAL A 357 3.98 -20.56 -4.04
C VAL A 357 4.40 -22.01 -4.26
N ASP A 358 5.30 -22.54 -3.42
CA ASP A 358 5.66 -23.96 -3.47
C ASP A 358 4.39 -24.81 -3.22
N PRO A 359 4.09 -25.83 -4.05
CA PRO A 359 2.95 -26.72 -3.83
C PRO A 359 2.86 -27.30 -2.41
N GLU A 360 3.98 -27.47 -1.70
CA GLU A 360 3.99 -27.95 -0.32
C GLU A 360 3.53 -26.88 0.71
N ASP A 361 3.67 -25.60 0.37
CA ASP A 361 3.27 -24.44 1.18
C ASP A 361 1.86 -23.92 0.84
N LEU A 362 1.25 -24.44 -0.23
CA LEU A 362 -0.15 -24.26 -0.52
C LEU A 362 -0.97 -24.96 0.58
N ILE A 363 -1.27 -24.23 1.66
CA ILE A 363 -2.40 -24.57 2.53
C ILE A 363 -3.61 -24.45 1.62
N GLU A 364 -4.10 -25.58 1.08
CA GLU A 364 -5.30 -25.61 0.24
C GLU A 364 -6.37 -24.78 0.95
N PRO A 365 -6.68 -23.55 0.50
CA PRO A 365 -7.94 -22.99 0.87
C PRO A 365 -8.95 -23.99 0.30
N ASN A 366 -10.06 -24.22 0.99
CA ASN A 366 -11.18 -25.03 0.50
C ASN A 366 -11.74 -24.54 -0.87
N THR A 367 -11.07 -23.61 -1.56
CA THR A 367 -11.28 -23.20 -2.95
C THR A 367 -10.57 -24.17 -3.88
N THR A 368 -11.26 -25.22 -4.33
CA THR A 368 -10.86 -26.07 -5.47
C THR A 368 -10.78 -25.30 -6.81
N GLU A 369 -10.84 -23.97 -6.79
CA GLU A 369 -11.08 -23.10 -7.93
C GLU A 369 -10.22 -21.84 -7.85
N HIS A 370 -8.94 -22.00 -8.17
CA HIS A 370 -8.01 -20.87 -8.34
C HIS A 370 -8.48 -19.92 -9.45
N LEU A 371 -8.05 -18.66 -9.39
CA LEU A 371 -8.13 -17.71 -10.49
C LEU A 371 -6.99 -18.01 -11.46
N ASP A 372 -7.19 -19.05 -12.27
CA ASP A 372 -6.29 -19.53 -13.31
C ASP A 372 -6.79 -19.06 -14.68
N PHE A 373 -6.04 -18.15 -15.28
CA PHE A 373 -6.32 -17.58 -16.58
C PHE A 373 -5.99 -18.52 -17.73
N SER A 374 -5.14 -19.53 -17.52
CA SER A 374 -4.91 -20.58 -18.52
C SER A 374 -6.15 -21.45 -18.70
N LYS A 375 -6.88 -21.76 -17.60
CA LYS A 375 -8.07 -22.61 -17.58
C LYS A 375 -9.37 -21.84 -17.83
N PRO A 376 -10.14 -22.13 -18.91
CA PRO A 376 -11.32 -21.34 -19.30
C PRO A 376 -12.41 -21.14 -18.22
N ASP A 377 -12.62 -22.11 -17.35
CA ASP A 377 -13.61 -22.13 -16.26
C ASP A 377 -13.15 -21.40 -14.98
N GLN A 378 -11.89 -20.97 -14.95
CA GLN A 378 -11.23 -20.33 -13.81
C GLN A 378 -10.80 -18.88 -14.09
N ARG A 379 -11.11 -18.34 -15.29
CA ARG A 379 -10.60 -17.04 -15.74
C ARG A 379 -11.24 -15.80 -15.08
N ASN A 380 -12.34 -15.98 -14.36
CA ASN A 380 -13.12 -14.87 -13.82
C ASN A 380 -13.28 -15.00 -12.31
N VAL A 381 -13.18 -13.87 -11.62
CA VAL A 381 -13.53 -13.78 -10.20
C VAL A 381 -15.03 -14.06 -10.05
N ARG A 382 -15.35 -15.10 -9.28
CA ARG A 382 -16.73 -15.60 -9.12
C ARG A 382 -17.52 -14.74 -8.14
N GLU A 383 -16.93 -14.50 -6.97
CA GLU A 383 -17.51 -13.72 -5.88
C GLU A 383 -16.89 -12.32 -5.83
N ILE A 384 -17.75 -11.31 -5.96
CA ILE A 384 -17.33 -9.89 -6.01
C ILE A 384 -17.41 -9.23 -4.62
N GLU A 385 -18.36 -9.68 -3.80
CA GLU A 385 -18.56 -9.23 -2.43
C GLU A 385 -18.66 -10.46 -1.53
N ARG A 386 -18.43 -10.25 -0.24
CA ARG A 386 -18.68 -11.30 0.75
C ARG A 386 -20.17 -11.48 1.00
N ASP A 387 -20.53 -12.67 1.45
CA ASP A 387 -21.88 -12.98 1.90
C ASP A 387 -22.37 -12.01 2.98
N GLY A 388 -23.60 -11.53 2.78
CA GLY A 388 -24.26 -10.61 3.71
C GLY A 388 -23.79 -9.15 3.65
N ALA A 389 -22.89 -8.77 2.73
CA ALA A 389 -22.51 -7.37 2.55
C ALA A 389 -23.66 -6.53 1.96
N GLY A 390 -24.32 -7.04 0.93
CA GLY A 390 -25.53 -6.44 0.36
C GLY A 390 -25.29 -5.11 -0.35
N TYR A 391 -24.15 -4.97 -1.05
CA TYR A 391 -23.87 -3.78 -1.86
C TYR A 391 -24.82 -3.67 -3.05
N SER A 392 -25.00 -2.47 -3.58
CA SER A 392 -25.87 -2.26 -4.74
C SER A 392 -25.48 -3.10 -5.96
N PRO A 393 -26.47 -3.61 -6.73
CA PRO A 393 -26.20 -4.34 -7.97
C PRO A 393 -25.36 -3.53 -8.97
N GLU A 394 -25.49 -2.20 -8.96
CA GLU A 394 -24.71 -1.31 -9.80
C GLU A 394 -23.23 -1.35 -9.43
N LEU A 395 -22.89 -1.25 -8.13
CA LEU A 395 -21.49 -1.33 -7.69
C LEU A 395 -20.89 -2.70 -8.06
N VAL A 396 -21.59 -3.78 -7.72
CA VAL A 396 -21.16 -5.17 -7.99
C VAL A 396 -20.95 -5.38 -9.49
N SER A 397 -21.87 -4.91 -10.33
CA SER A 397 -21.78 -5.03 -11.79
C SER A 397 -20.60 -4.23 -12.36
N LEU A 398 -20.34 -3.02 -11.87
CA LEU A 398 -19.18 -2.23 -12.29
C LEU A 398 -17.85 -2.91 -11.96
N VAL A 399 -17.71 -3.43 -10.74
CA VAL A 399 -16.49 -4.14 -10.31
C VAL A 399 -16.30 -5.40 -11.15
N ARG A 400 -17.37 -6.18 -11.38
CA ARG A 400 -17.34 -7.36 -12.26
C ARG A 400 -16.90 -7.04 -13.69
N ARG A 401 -17.36 -5.92 -14.27
CA ARG A 401 -16.92 -5.47 -15.60
C ARG A 401 -15.44 -5.09 -15.62
N CYS A 402 -14.91 -4.51 -14.55
CA CYS A 402 -13.47 -4.23 -14.44
C CYS A 402 -12.64 -5.52 -14.44
N LEU A 403 -13.17 -6.58 -13.81
CA LEU A 403 -12.57 -7.91 -13.68
C LEU A 403 -12.91 -8.88 -14.82
N SER A 404 -13.33 -8.38 -15.98
CA SER A 404 -13.59 -9.24 -17.14
C SER A 404 -12.28 -9.75 -17.74
N PHE A 405 -12.14 -11.07 -17.90
CA PHE A 405 -10.94 -11.69 -18.51
C PHE A 405 -10.55 -11.01 -19.84
N HIS A 406 -11.51 -10.93 -20.76
CA HIS A 406 -11.31 -10.26 -22.03
C HIS A 406 -11.26 -8.74 -21.87
N GLN A 407 -10.11 -8.14 -22.20
CA GLN A 407 -9.89 -6.70 -22.10
C GLN A 407 -10.94 -5.87 -22.85
N ILE A 408 -11.47 -6.35 -23.98
CA ILE A 408 -12.49 -5.62 -24.74
C ILE A 408 -13.77 -5.36 -23.91
N ASN A 409 -14.11 -6.27 -23.00
CA ASN A 409 -15.30 -6.19 -22.15
C ASN A 409 -15.09 -5.28 -20.93
N ARG A 410 -13.83 -5.00 -20.55
CA ARG A 410 -13.54 -4.03 -19.48
C ARG A 410 -13.88 -2.62 -19.97
N PRO A 411 -14.47 -1.74 -19.13
CA PRO A 411 -14.71 -0.36 -19.53
C PRO A 411 -13.39 0.36 -19.83
N SER A 412 -13.45 1.37 -20.69
CA SER A 412 -12.33 2.31 -20.79
C SER A 412 -12.29 3.19 -19.52
N PRO A 413 -11.13 3.72 -19.09
CA PRO A 413 -11.05 4.58 -17.91
C PRO A 413 -12.07 5.73 -17.87
N ALA A 414 -12.31 6.39 -19.01
CA ALA A 414 -13.28 7.48 -19.10
C ALA A 414 -14.73 6.98 -18.96
N ASN A 415 -15.06 5.85 -19.59
CA ASN A 415 -16.39 5.26 -19.46
C ASN A 415 -16.64 4.75 -18.04
N LEU A 416 -15.61 4.17 -17.41
CA LEU A 416 -15.67 3.72 -16.02
C LEU A 416 -15.97 4.90 -15.09
N LEU A 417 -15.22 6.01 -15.21
CA LEU A 417 -15.46 7.20 -14.40
C LEU A 417 -16.89 7.75 -14.61
N ALA A 418 -17.34 7.84 -15.86
CA ALA A 418 -18.70 8.30 -16.16
C ALA A 418 -19.78 7.39 -15.56
N ASP A 419 -19.59 6.08 -15.63
CA ASP A 419 -20.52 5.10 -15.05
C ASP A 419 -20.51 5.15 -13.51
N ILE A 420 -19.36 5.34 -12.87
CA ILE A 420 -19.23 5.54 -11.42
C ILE A 420 -20.01 6.79 -10.99
N GLN A 421 -19.75 7.92 -11.64
CA GLN A 421 -20.38 9.20 -11.30
C GLN A 421 -21.89 9.19 -11.52
N ARG A 422 -22.36 8.47 -12.55
CA ARG A 422 -23.79 8.26 -12.78
C ARG A 422 -24.43 7.42 -11.66
N ASN A 423 -23.80 6.30 -11.30
CA ASN A 423 -24.39 5.33 -10.38
C ASN A 423 -24.26 5.71 -8.91
N MET A 424 -23.27 6.55 -8.54
CA MET A 424 -23.08 6.98 -7.16
C MET A 424 -24.13 8.00 -6.69
N VAL A 425 -24.81 8.69 -7.61
CA VAL A 425 -25.83 9.69 -7.28
C VAL A 425 -26.95 9.05 -6.44
N GLY A 426 -27.26 9.65 -5.29
CA GLY A 426 -28.25 9.12 -4.35
C GLY A 426 -27.78 7.96 -3.47
N ARG A 427 -26.55 7.45 -3.64
CA ARG A 427 -25.99 6.31 -2.87
C ARG A 427 -24.98 6.72 -1.81
N LEU A 428 -24.71 8.02 -1.69
CA LEU A 428 -23.73 8.56 -0.74
C LEU A 428 -24.34 8.86 0.63
N ASN A 429 -25.67 8.78 0.79
CA ASN A 429 -26.41 9.07 2.02
C ASN A 429 -26.01 10.43 2.63
N ASP A 430 -25.86 11.46 1.79
CA ASP A 430 -25.39 12.81 2.11
C ASP A 430 -24.00 12.91 2.77
N MET A 431 -23.27 11.80 2.86
CA MET A 431 -21.96 11.77 3.52
C MET A 431 -20.89 12.55 2.75
N ASP A 432 -21.12 12.80 1.46
CA ASP A 432 -20.22 13.56 0.60
C ASP A 432 -20.33 15.08 0.82
N THR A 433 -21.47 15.58 1.29
CA THR A 433 -21.66 17.01 1.59
C THR A 433 -21.73 17.32 3.10
N ARG A 434 -21.82 16.29 3.94
CA ARG A 434 -21.94 16.41 5.39
C ARG A 434 -20.80 17.24 6.00
N THR A 435 -21.19 18.25 6.78
CA THR A 435 -20.26 19.12 7.54
C THR A 435 -20.22 18.82 9.03
N THR A 436 -21.27 18.18 9.56
CA THR A 436 -21.35 17.86 10.99
C THR A 436 -20.56 16.61 11.33
N PRO A 437 -19.91 16.57 12.51
CA PRO A 437 -19.20 15.37 12.96
C PRO A 437 -20.11 14.13 12.89
N VAL A 438 -19.58 13.06 12.33
CA VAL A 438 -20.26 11.78 12.28
C VAL A 438 -20.18 11.12 13.67
N PRO A 439 -21.31 10.73 14.29
CA PRO A 439 -21.32 10.02 15.56
C PRO A 439 -20.42 8.80 15.55
N TRP A 440 -19.82 8.45 16.70
CA TRP A 440 -18.82 7.39 16.80
C TRP A 440 -19.34 6.00 16.39
N ASN A 441 -20.64 5.78 16.48
CA ASN A 441 -21.34 4.53 16.15
C ASN A 441 -22.04 4.55 14.78
N HIS A 442 -21.88 5.61 13.99
CA HIS A 442 -22.58 5.75 12.71
C HIS A 442 -22.12 4.69 11.68
N PRO A 443 -23.03 4.09 10.89
CA PRO A 443 -22.70 3.03 9.93
C PRO A 443 -21.75 3.49 8.81
N ALA A 444 -21.74 4.78 8.48
CA ALA A 444 -20.81 5.35 7.51
C ALA A 444 -19.36 5.52 8.03
N ARG A 445 -19.07 5.18 9.29
CA ARG A 445 -17.69 5.29 9.82
C ARG A 445 -16.84 4.10 9.40
N LEU A 446 -15.63 4.43 8.96
CA LEU A 446 -14.55 3.47 8.79
C LEU A 446 -13.98 3.08 10.15
N VAL A 447 -13.54 1.83 10.29
CA VAL A 447 -12.78 1.36 11.46
C VAL A 447 -11.34 1.86 11.37
N MET A 448 -11.18 3.18 11.50
CA MET A 448 -9.88 3.85 11.51
C MET A 448 -9.91 5.13 12.35
N ARG A 449 -8.74 5.65 12.69
CA ARG A 449 -8.59 6.96 13.34
C ARG A 449 -8.11 7.98 12.33
N LEU A 450 -8.90 9.03 12.10
CA LEU A 450 -8.52 10.18 11.26
C LEU A 450 -7.68 11.21 12.03
N ARG A 451 -6.79 10.75 12.92
CA ARG A 451 -5.92 11.65 13.68
C ARG A 451 -4.65 11.91 12.89
N ASN A 452 -4.33 13.19 12.67
CA ASN A 452 -3.06 13.61 12.11
C ASN A 452 -2.06 13.86 13.24
N GLU A 453 -1.27 12.85 13.57
CA GLU A 453 -0.32 12.90 14.70
C GLU A 453 0.86 13.86 14.43
N TRP A 454 1.15 14.12 13.16
CA TRP A 454 2.26 14.95 12.69
C TRP A 454 1.77 16.22 12.01
N SER A 455 0.69 16.81 12.53
CA SER A 455 0.02 18.00 11.97
C SER A 455 0.98 19.18 11.80
N ILE A 456 0.86 19.92 10.71
CA ILE A 456 1.55 21.21 10.58
C ILE A 456 1.08 22.15 11.71
N GLY A 457 2.03 22.79 12.38
CA GLY A 457 1.83 23.70 13.50
C GLY A 457 1.94 23.04 14.87
N SER A 458 1.92 21.71 14.99
CA SER A 458 2.14 21.04 16.28
C SER A 458 3.62 21.05 16.67
N SER A 459 3.89 21.00 17.97
CA SER A 459 5.24 20.78 18.49
C SER A 459 5.76 19.43 18.01
N PHE A 460 7.02 19.41 17.58
CA PHE A 460 7.73 18.19 17.24
C PHE A 460 8.09 17.44 18.52
N ASP A 461 7.56 16.23 18.65
CA ASP A 461 7.95 15.26 19.66
C ASP A 461 8.53 14.05 18.92
N PRO A 462 9.85 13.80 18.98
CA PRO A 462 10.48 12.70 18.24
C PRO A 462 10.03 11.30 18.70
N ASP A 463 9.39 11.19 19.87
CA ASP A 463 8.96 9.93 20.48
C ASP A 463 7.47 9.61 20.22
N PHE A 464 6.74 10.51 19.55
CA PHE A 464 5.32 10.36 19.26
C PHE A 464 5.06 9.26 18.22
N PRO A 465 4.01 8.41 18.33
CA PRO A 465 3.71 7.36 17.36
C PRO A 465 3.60 7.83 15.91
N VAL A 466 3.99 6.97 14.98
CA VAL A 466 3.75 7.12 13.54
C VAL A 466 2.64 6.17 13.12
N PRO A 467 1.84 6.52 12.09
CA PRO A 467 0.94 5.57 11.47
C PRO A 467 1.73 4.32 11.05
N HIS A 468 1.22 3.15 11.41
CA HIS A 468 1.78 1.88 10.95
C HIS A 468 1.48 1.78 9.45
N TYR A 469 2.52 1.81 8.62
CA TYR A 469 2.44 1.22 7.29
C TYR A 469 2.86 -0.23 7.50
N PRO A 470 2.09 -1.22 7.03
CA PRO A 470 2.53 -2.59 7.09
C PRO A 470 3.82 -2.67 6.26
N GLU A 471 4.73 -3.51 6.71
CA GLU A 471 5.81 -3.97 5.86
C GLU A 471 5.12 -4.50 4.59
N ALA A 472 5.61 -4.13 3.40
CA ALA A 472 5.26 -4.93 2.24
C ALA A 472 5.85 -6.28 2.59
N ASP A 473 5.01 -7.26 2.93
CA ASP A 473 5.41 -8.56 3.46
C ASP A 473 6.72 -8.96 2.77
N SER A 474 7.86 -8.82 3.46
CA SER A 474 9.13 -9.40 2.99
C SER A 474 9.04 -10.92 2.97
N ASP A 475 7.93 -11.41 3.52
CA ASP A 475 7.47 -12.77 3.71
C ASP A 475 6.43 -13.14 2.64
N SER A 476 6.30 -12.37 1.55
CA SER A 476 5.59 -12.87 0.35
C SER A 476 6.26 -14.10 -0.26
N ASP A 477 7.45 -14.49 0.22
CA ASP A 477 8.17 -15.71 -0.12
C ASP A 477 8.28 -16.74 1.04
N SER A 478 7.71 -16.51 2.22
CA SER A 478 7.54 -17.55 3.27
C SER A 478 6.93 -16.96 4.54
N ASP A 479 6.05 -17.69 5.19
CA ASP A 479 5.40 -17.40 6.48
C ASP A 479 4.12 -16.55 6.47
N TYR A 480 3.08 -17.09 5.82
CA TYR A 480 1.73 -16.94 6.33
C TYR A 480 1.62 -17.61 7.71
N GLN A 481 1.88 -16.86 8.81
CA GLN A 481 1.42 -17.31 10.12
C GLN A 481 -0.11 -17.28 10.17
N VAL A 482 -0.69 -18.44 9.87
CA VAL A 482 -2.10 -18.75 10.06
C VAL A 482 -2.41 -18.73 11.55
N PHE A 483 -3.43 -17.97 11.92
CA PHE A 483 -4.10 -18.13 13.21
C PHE A 483 -4.55 -19.59 13.33
N SER A 484 -3.85 -20.39 14.13
CA SER A 484 -4.34 -21.69 14.56
C SER A 484 -5.65 -21.48 15.34
N ASP A 485 -6.71 -22.13 14.89
CA ASP A 485 -8.04 -22.17 15.54
C ASP A 485 -8.05 -22.96 16.88
N ASP A 486 -6.90 -23.09 17.54
CA ASP A 486 -6.76 -23.82 18.80
C ASP A 486 -6.72 -22.88 20.02
N GLN A 487 -7.76 -22.05 20.21
CA GLN A 487 -8.16 -21.54 21.54
C GLN A 487 -9.68 -21.33 21.65
N LEU A 488 -10.45 -22.39 21.36
CA LEU A 488 -11.80 -22.59 21.90
C LEU A 488 -11.91 -24.01 22.49
N SER A 489 -11.03 -24.32 23.44
CA SER A 489 -11.18 -25.45 24.34
C SER A 489 -10.60 -25.07 25.70
N SER A 490 -11.47 -24.53 26.55
CA SER A 490 -11.26 -24.52 28.00
C SER A 490 -12.60 -24.79 28.65
N ASP A 491 -13.04 -26.04 28.57
CA ASP A 491 -14.06 -26.56 29.46
C ASP A 491 -13.35 -27.56 30.37
N ASP A 492 -13.07 -27.13 31.59
CA ASP A 492 -12.62 -28.02 32.65
C ASP A 492 -13.20 -27.55 33.97
N GLY A 493 -13.99 -28.44 34.60
CA GLY A 493 -14.18 -28.42 36.03
C GLY A 493 -15.61 -28.34 36.56
N ALA A 494 -16.50 -29.25 36.16
CA ALA A 494 -17.61 -29.66 37.03
C ALA A 494 -17.57 -31.17 37.27
N GLN A 495 -16.78 -31.56 38.27
CA GLN A 495 -16.88 -32.88 38.89
C GLN A 495 -18.28 -33.06 39.50
N ALA A 496 -19.08 -33.95 38.90
CA ALA A 496 -20.22 -34.58 39.56
C ALA A 496 -20.04 -36.10 39.47
N ARG A 497 -20.07 -36.73 40.65
CA ARG A 497 -19.81 -38.14 40.96
C ARG A 497 -20.83 -39.11 40.32
N PRO A 498 -20.51 -40.42 40.23
CA PRO A 498 -21.18 -41.38 39.37
C PRO A 498 -22.49 -41.91 39.97
N ARG A 499 -23.44 -42.27 39.11
CA ARG A 499 -24.56 -43.16 39.43
C ARG A 499 -24.89 -44.06 38.25
N ASP A 500 -24.45 -45.30 38.40
CA ASP A 500 -25.14 -46.57 38.17
C ASP A 500 -26.29 -46.62 37.14
N GLN A 501 -26.05 -47.47 36.14
CA GLN A 501 -26.94 -48.49 35.59
C GLN A 501 -28.39 -48.51 36.12
N TYR A 502 -29.35 -48.26 35.23
CA TYR A 502 -30.60 -49.05 35.19
C TYR A 502 -31.10 -49.23 33.75
N ASN A 503 -30.91 -50.45 33.27
CA ASN A 503 -31.81 -51.28 32.46
C ASN A 503 -33.08 -50.67 31.83
N LEU A 504 -33.11 -50.78 30.49
CA LEU A 504 -34.01 -51.59 29.66
C LEU A 504 -35.55 -51.39 29.69
N ARG A 505 -36.07 -51.40 28.45
CA ARG A 505 -37.45 -51.62 27.92
C ARG A 505 -38.29 -50.35 27.78
N ASN A 506 -38.85 -50.02 26.62
CA ASN A 506 -39.16 -50.78 25.39
C ASN A 506 -38.79 -49.97 24.14
#